data_AF-A0A349H9B1-F1
#
_entry.id   AF-A0A349H9B1-F1
#
_cell.length_a   1.000
_cell.length_b   1.000
_cell.length_c   1.000
_cell.angle_alpha   90.00
_cell.angle_beta   90.00
_cell.angle_gamma   90.00
#
_symmetry.space_group_name_H-M   'P 1'
#
loop_
_entity.id
_entity.type
_entity.pdbx_description
1 polymer ?
#
loop_
_entity_poly.entity_id
_entity_poly.type
_entity_poly.pdbx_seq_one_letter_code
_entity_poly.pdbx_strand_id
1 'polypeptide(L)'
;HGILVQLPLPKHIDADAVIDAIAVAKDVDGFHPYNAGLLAVGGAGMVPCTPVGCLMLLKHQLGKLAGLRAVGLGRSNIDGNPMAGLLPGGHL
;
A
#
# COMPACT_ATOMS: atom_id res chain seq x y z
N HIS A 1 15.92 8.64 -4.60
CA HIS A 1 15.62 8.07 -5.94
C HIS A 1 14.92 6.73 -5.75
N GLY A 2 13.90 6.41 -6.55
CA GLY A 2 13.08 5.19 -6.44
C GLY A 2 12.84 4.54 -7.80
N ILE A 3 12.22 3.36 -7.80
CA ILE A 3 11.80 2.63 -9.00
C ILE A 3 10.29 2.49 -8.93
N LEU A 4 9.64 2.76 -10.06
CA LEU A 4 8.19 2.65 -10.26
C LEU A 4 7.93 1.66 -11.38
N VAL A 5 6.89 0.84 -11.25
CA VAL A 5 6.44 -0.09 -12.29
C VAL A 5 4.95 0.11 -12.51
N GLN A 6 4.59 0.61 -13.69
CA GLN A 6 3.20 0.83 -14.04
C GLN A 6 2.48 -0.51 -14.28
N LEU A 7 1.38 -0.72 -13.56
CA LEU A 7 0.49 -1.87 -13.71
C LEU A 7 -0.80 -1.49 -14.48
N PRO A 8 -1.49 -2.46 -15.14
CA PRO A 8 -1.08 -3.85 -15.31
C PRO A 8 0.00 -4.00 -16.38
N LEU A 9 0.86 -5.01 -16.22
CA LEU A 9 1.82 -5.40 -17.26
C LEU A 9 1.14 -6.23 -18.37
N PRO A 10 1.75 -6.33 -19.57
CA PRO A 10 1.34 -7.32 -20.57
C PRO A 10 1.21 -8.73 -19.99
N LYS A 11 0.19 -9.48 -20.41
CA LYS A 11 -0.18 -10.78 -19.81
C LYS A 11 0.91 -11.85 -19.77
N HIS A 12 1.94 -11.73 -20.61
CA HIS A 12 3.05 -12.68 -20.68
C HIS A 12 4.20 -12.32 -19.72
N ILE A 13 4.10 -11.20 -19.01
CA ILE A 13 5.07 -10.75 -18.02
C ILE A 13 4.52 -11.03 -16.63
N ASP A 14 5.31 -11.71 -15.81
CA ASP A 14 5.01 -11.94 -14.41
C ASP A 14 5.23 -10.64 -13.61
N ALA A 15 4.13 -10.04 -13.15
CA ALA A 15 4.19 -8.79 -12.39
C ALA A 15 4.80 -9.00 -11.00
N ASP A 16 4.57 -10.14 -10.36
CA ASP A 16 5.09 -10.42 -9.03
C ASP A 16 6.63 -10.56 -9.11
N ALA A 17 7.14 -11.26 -10.13
CA ALA A 17 8.57 -11.36 -10.37
C ALA A 17 9.23 -9.99 -10.65
N VAL A 18 8.56 -9.08 -11.35
CA VAL A 18 9.06 -7.72 -11.61
C VAL A 18 9.08 -6.89 -10.33
N ILE A 19 8.03 -6.96 -9.51
CA ILE A 19 7.93 -6.25 -8.23
C ILE A 19 8.99 -6.75 -7.25
N ASP A 20 9.18 -8.07 -7.15
CA ASP A 20 10.18 -8.70 -6.27
C ASP A 20 11.63 -8.35 -6.66
N ALA A 21 11.87 -8.03 -7.93
CA ALA A 21 13.18 -7.60 -8.40
C ALA A 21 13.53 -6.16 -7.99
N ILE A 22 12.55 -5.36 -7.55
CA ILE A 22 12.79 -3.99 -7.07
C ILE A 22 13.46 -4.07 -5.70
N ALA A 23 14.63 -3.46 -5.55
CA ALA A 23 15.26 -3.35 -4.23
C ALA A 23 14.30 -2.69 -3.23
N VAL A 24 14.07 -3.31 -2.08
CA VAL A 24 13.13 -2.84 -1.02
C VAL A 24 13.27 -1.34 -0.71
N ALA A 25 14.50 -0.85 -0.61
CA ALA A 25 14.79 0.57 -0.31
C ALA A 25 14.43 1.55 -1.45
N LYS A 26 14.14 1.04 -2.64
CA LYS A 26 13.76 1.78 -3.85
C LYS A 26 12.31 1.53 -4.28
N ASP A 27 11.58 0.65 -3.60
CA ASP A 27 10.16 0.37 -3.83
C ASP A 27 9.29 1.53 -3.32
N VAL A 28 9.26 2.62 -4.10
CA VAL A 28 8.54 3.84 -3.72
C VAL A 28 7.02 3.71 -3.94
N ASP A 29 6.57 2.68 -4.66
CA ASP A 29 5.16 2.32 -4.76
C ASP A 29 4.68 1.48 -3.57
N GLY A 30 5.59 0.82 -2.82
CA GLY A 30 5.28 0.05 -1.63
C GLY A 30 4.72 -1.35 -1.91
N PHE A 31 4.91 -1.89 -3.11
CA PHE A 31 4.32 -3.16 -3.53
C PHE A 31 5.19 -4.38 -3.23
N HIS A 32 6.46 -4.17 -2.89
CA HIS A 32 7.37 -5.27 -2.56
C HIS A 32 6.84 -6.04 -1.34
N PRO A 33 6.75 -7.39 -1.37
CA PRO A 33 6.16 -8.18 -0.29
C PRO A 33 6.77 -7.92 1.09
N TYR A 34 8.07 -7.62 1.14
CA TYR A 34 8.73 -7.18 2.38
C TYR A 34 8.11 -5.91 2.99
N ASN A 35 7.86 -4.86 2.19
CA ASN A 35 7.23 -3.61 2.64
C ASN A 35 5.76 -3.84 3.02
N ALA A 36 5.04 -4.64 2.23
CA ALA A 36 3.67 -5.06 2.56
C ALA A 36 3.60 -5.85 3.88
N GLY A 37 4.57 -6.74 4.13
CA GLY A 37 4.73 -7.49 5.37
C GLY A 37 5.01 -6.58 6.56
N LEU A 38 5.91 -5.59 6.40
CA LEU A 38 6.16 -4.56 7.42
C LEU A 38 4.88 -3.82 7.79
N LEU A 39 4.11 -3.36 6.81
CA LEU A 39 2.82 -2.71 7.06
C LEU A 39 1.85 -3.62 7.83
N ALA A 40 1.78 -4.90 7.48
CA ALA A 40 0.88 -5.84 8.12
C ALA A 40 1.20 -6.09 9.61
N VAL A 41 2.46 -5.92 10.02
CA VAL A 41 2.92 -6.20 11.40
C VAL A 41 3.18 -4.96 12.26
N GLY A 42 2.93 -3.74 11.77
CA GLY A 42 3.29 -2.54 12.55
C GLY A 42 4.67 -1.95 12.26
N GLY A 43 5.39 -2.48 11.27
CA GLY A 43 6.78 -2.15 10.97
C GLY A 43 6.95 -0.90 10.11
N ALA A 44 8.14 -0.29 10.19
CA ALA A 44 8.50 0.85 9.36
C ALA A 44 9.04 0.40 8.00
N GLY A 45 8.37 0.79 6.92
CA GLY A 45 8.75 0.50 5.53
C GLY A 45 8.07 1.45 4.56
N MET A 46 8.30 1.26 3.26
CA MET A 46 7.50 1.97 2.25
C MET A 46 6.06 1.46 2.30
N VAL A 47 5.09 2.33 2.09
CA VAL A 47 3.68 2.00 2.21
C VAL A 47 2.99 2.27 0.87
N PRO A 48 2.07 1.39 0.43
CA PRO A 48 1.34 1.56 -0.82
C PRO A 48 0.80 2.96 -1.05
N CYS A 49 1.25 3.59 -2.15
CA CYS A 49 1.07 5.00 -2.41
C CYS A 49 -0.42 5.41 -2.53
N THR A 50 -1.24 4.60 -3.21
CA THR A 50 -2.69 4.84 -3.35
C THR A 50 -3.43 4.76 -2.01
N PRO A 51 -3.31 3.67 -1.22
CA PRO A 51 -3.88 3.60 0.13
C PRO A 51 -3.43 4.74 1.05
N VAL A 52 -2.15 5.12 1.03
CA VAL A 52 -1.64 6.27 1.81
C VAL A 52 -2.29 7.56 1.36
N GLY A 53 -2.34 7.83 0.05
CA GLY A 53 -2.98 9.02 -0.50
C GLY A 53 -4.45 9.12 -0.10
N CYS A 54 -5.20 8.02 -0.22
CA CYS A 54 -6.59 7.94 0.23
C CYS A 54 -6.72 8.20 1.74
N LEU A 55 -5.88 7.61 2.58
CA LEU A 55 -5.88 7.87 4.03
C LEU A 55 -5.61 9.35 4.34
N MET A 56 -4.65 9.97 3.64
CA MET A 56 -4.34 11.40 3.80
C MET A 56 -5.54 12.26 3.43
N LEU A 57 -6.20 11.97 2.31
CA LEU A 57 -7.42 12.67 1.88
C LEU A 57 -8.56 12.50 2.88
N LEU A 58 -8.77 11.30 3.41
CA LEU A 58 -9.78 11.02 4.44
C LEU A 58 -9.49 11.78 5.74
N LYS A 59 -8.24 11.75 6.22
CA LYS A 59 -7.82 12.50 7.41
C LYS A 59 -8.01 14.01 7.20
N HIS A 60 -7.67 14.52 6.02
CA HIS A 60 -7.85 15.93 5.68
C HIS A 60 -9.34 16.33 5.67
N GLN A 61 -10.20 15.51 5.08
CA GLN A 61 -11.62 15.85 4.89
C GLN A 61 -12.50 15.58 6.12
N LEU A 62 -12.22 14.52 6.88
CA LEU A 62 -13.07 14.04 7.98
C LEU A 62 -12.45 14.26 9.37
N GLY A 63 -11.16 14.60 9.43
CA GLY A 63 -10.43 14.71 10.69
C GLY A 63 -10.21 13.36 11.36
N LYS A 64 -10.77 13.16 12.55
CA LYS A 64 -10.58 11.93 13.34
C LYS A 64 -11.37 10.77 12.74
N LEU A 65 -10.65 9.74 12.28
CA LEU A 65 -11.24 8.53 11.71
C LEU A 65 -11.62 7.47 12.77
N ALA A 66 -11.05 7.55 13.96
CA ALA A 66 -11.29 6.57 15.03
C ALA A 66 -12.77 6.55 15.44
N GLY A 67 -13.36 5.36 15.46
CA GLY A 67 -14.78 5.15 15.73
C GLY A 67 -15.68 5.13 14.48
N LEU A 68 -15.16 5.50 13.31
CA LEU A 68 -15.89 5.37 12.05
C LEU A 68 -15.88 3.91 11.57
N ARG A 69 -16.95 3.51 10.88
CA ARG A 69 -17.01 2.23 10.17
C ARG A 69 -16.50 2.43 8.75
N ALA A 70 -15.39 1.76 8.41
CA ALA A 70 -14.90 1.69 7.04
C ALA A 70 -15.29 0.34 6.41
N VAL A 71 -15.64 0.35 5.12
CA VAL A 71 -15.94 -0.84 4.32
C VAL A 71 -15.09 -0.79 3.07
N GLY A 72 -14.18 -1.75 2.92
CA GLY A 72 -13.38 -1.93 1.70
C GLY A 72 -14.07 -2.87 0.73
N LEU A 73 -14.23 -2.45 -0.53
CA LEU A 73 -14.68 -3.30 -1.62
C LEU A 73 -13.49 -3.66 -2.51
N GLY A 74 -13.03 -4.91 -2.41
CA GLY A 74 -11.83 -5.38 -3.10
C GLY A 74 -10.71 -5.77 -2.14
N ARG A 75 -9.82 -6.66 -2.60
CA ARG A 75 -8.75 -7.27 -1.81
C ARG A 75 -7.44 -7.43 -2.60
N SER A 76 -7.17 -6.50 -3.51
CA SER A 76 -5.89 -6.49 -4.24
C SER A 76 -4.73 -6.30 -3.27
N ASN A 77 -3.57 -6.86 -3.61
CA ASN A 77 -2.37 -6.72 -2.78
C ASN A 77 -1.77 -5.30 -2.80
N ILE A 78 -2.16 -4.48 -3.79
CA ILE A 78 -1.64 -3.12 -3.98
C ILE A 78 -2.58 -2.02 -3.45
N ASP A 79 -3.89 -2.28 -3.35
CA ASP A 79 -4.87 -1.27 -2.88
C ASP A 79 -5.69 -1.76 -1.68
N GLY A 80 -6.51 -2.80 -1.86
CA GLY A 80 -7.54 -3.19 -0.90
C GLY A 80 -6.97 -3.70 0.43
N ASN A 81 -6.04 -4.66 0.37
CA ASN A 81 -5.43 -5.22 1.57
C ASN A 81 -4.57 -4.18 2.33
N PRO A 82 -3.72 -3.38 1.67
CA PRO A 82 -2.97 -2.34 2.38
C PRO A 82 -3.87 -1.27 2.99
N MET A 83 -4.95 -0.86 2.33
CA MET A 83 -5.91 0.09 2.90
C MET A 83 -6.56 -0.46 4.18
N ALA A 84 -6.88 -1.75 4.20
CA ALA A 84 -7.38 -2.43 5.39
C ALA A 84 -6.34 -2.49 6.53
N GLY A 85 -5.05 -2.54 6.21
CA GLY A 85 -3.96 -2.44 7.21
C GLY A 85 -3.76 -1.02 7.77
N LEU A 86 -4.09 0.01 6.98
CA LEU A 86 -3.90 1.41 7.36
C LEU A 86 -5.05 2.00 8.21
N LEU A 87 -6.30 1.63 7.92
CA LEU A 87 -7.49 2.18 8.55
C LEU A 87 -7.63 1.94 10.08
N PRO A 88 -7.22 0.78 10.64
CA PRO A 88 -7.31 0.50 12.08
C PRO A 88 -6.50 1.44 12.99
N GLY A 89 -5.57 2.23 12.43
CA GLY A 89 -4.82 3.26 13.15
C GLY A 89 -3.50 2.76 13.74
N GLY A 90 -2.39 3.32 13.23
CA GLY A 90 -1.06 3.12 13.81
C GLY A 90 0.12 3.60 12.93
N HIS A 91 -0.07 3.80 11.63
CA HIS A 91 1.06 3.94 10.68
C HIS A 91 1.35 5.34 10.13
N LEU A 92 0.67 6.40 10.58
CA LEU A 92 0.98 7.80 10.25
C LEU A 92 0.50 8.74 11.35
#